data_AF-A0A8J2KYT4-F1
#
_entry.id   AF-A0A8J2KYT4-F1
#
_cell.length_a   1.000
_cell.length_b   1.000
_cell.length_c   1.000
_cell.angle_alpha   90.00
_cell.angle_beta   90.00
_cell.angle_gamma   90.00
#
_symmetry.space_group_name_H-M   'P 1'
#
loop_
_entity.id
_entity.type
_entity.pdbx_description
1 polymer ?
#
loop_
_entity_poly.entity_id
_entity_poly.type
_entity_poly.pdbx_seq_one_letter_code
_entity_poly.pdbx_strand_id
1 'polypeptide(L)'
;MEARPATSHASKARPVELWFPIQSVSSLARLRWRAAHCLRFIYNCRRPKSRRSGPLVAAELDDALLTIIKSVQQISFPSEISHLQLNQPISNKSPLLRLHPVLLNGILRVGGRLQNSDLTQDQVHPVILPRSHHLTHLIIIDAHIRNLHSGPQALVAYLHRRFWILNCRDVVRMIIRKCVLCFRYRAQAASQLMGNLPRSRVLPAPPFNVCGIDYAGPFILRRVIGGRSSQTTKAYVAVFVCFVTHAVHLEPVSDLTTDSFLASLRRFVSRRGYPAHIHTDCGTNFVGASRELLKFKELVTTNPSTPLSNFASTNGISWHFNPPGSPHFG
;
A
#
# COMPACT_ATOMS: atom_id res chain seq x y z
N MET A 1 -47.80 45.06 47.84
CA MET A 1 -47.57 44.52 46.48
C MET A 1 -46.08 44.68 46.18
N GLU A 2 -45.29 43.67 46.48
CA GLU A 2 -43.84 43.68 46.23
C GLU A 2 -43.56 43.33 44.76
N ALA A 3 -42.88 44.23 44.05
CA ALA A 3 -42.44 44.01 42.69
C ALA A 3 -41.16 43.15 42.69
N ARG A 4 -41.21 41.98 42.04
CA ARG A 4 -40.04 41.13 41.79
C ARG A 4 -39.15 41.74 40.70
N PRO A 5 -37.81 41.73 40.83
CA PRO A 5 -36.92 42.25 39.81
C PRO A 5 -36.86 41.29 38.61
N ALA A 6 -36.86 41.87 37.41
CA ALA A 6 -36.73 41.14 36.15
C ALA A 6 -35.31 40.57 36.02
N THR A 7 -35.19 39.24 36.00
CA THR A 7 -33.98 38.53 35.63
C THR A 7 -33.71 38.69 34.14
N SER A 8 -32.71 39.47 33.76
CA SER A 8 -32.17 39.48 32.40
C SER A 8 -31.46 38.15 32.13
N HIS A 9 -32.05 37.29 31.31
CA HIS A 9 -31.36 36.10 30.81
C HIS A 9 -30.20 36.53 29.89
N ALA A 10 -28.97 36.34 30.37
CA ALA A 10 -27.79 36.38 29.51
C ALA A 10 -27.97 35.35 28.38
N SER A 11 -28.05 35.82 27.14
CA SER A 11 -28.10 34.96 25.97
C SER A 11 -26.79 34.17 25.91
N LYS A 12 -26.87 32.85 26.15
CA LYS A 12 -25.74 31.94 25.92
C LYS A 12 -25.28 32.13 24.48
N ALA A 13 -24.00 32.47 24.30
CA ALA A 13 -23.39 32.62 22.98
C ALA A 13 -23.69 31.38 22.14
N ARG A 14 -24.26 31.57 20.95
CA ARG A 14 -24.50 30.47 20.01
C ARG A 14 -23.17 29.78 19.72
N PRO A 15 -23.11 28.43 19.69
CA PRO A 15 -21.92 27.74 19.23
C PRO A 15 -21.57 28.25 17.84
N VAL A 16 -20.30 28.59 17.63
CA VAL A 16 -19.78 29.02 16.33
C VAL A 16 -19.82 27.80 15.41
N GLU A 17 -20.96 27.55 14.78
CA GLU A 17 -21.09 26.50 13.78
C GLU A 17 -20.27 26.88 12.53
N LEU A 18 -19.59 25.88 11.96
CA LEU A 18 -18.95 26.06 10.66
C LEU A 18 -20.04 26.38 9.64
N TRP A 19 -20.03 27.60 9.09
CA TRP A 19 -20.95 28.02 8.03
C TRP A 19 -20.83 27.18 6.74
N PHE A 20 -19.80 26.32 6.65
CA PHE A 20 -19.54 25.46 5.51
C PHE A 20 -19.22 24.02 5.97
N PRO A 21 -19.81 22.97 5.35
CA PRO A 21 -19.57 21.59 5.73
C PRO A 21 -18.21 21.10 5.23
N ILE A 22 -17.14 21.43 5.95
CA ILE A 22 -15.76 21.07 5.57
C ILE A 22 -15.59 19.55 5.49
N GLN A 23 -16.21 18.80 6.40
CA GLN A 23 -16.05 17.34 6.54
C GLN A 23 -16.56 16.54 5.32
N SER A 24 -17.49 17.09 4.53
CA SER A 24 -18.05 16.40 3.36
C SER A 24 -17.21 16.54 2.09
N VAL A 25 -16.11 17.31 2.14
CA VAL A 25 -15.30 17.63 0.95
C VAL A 25 -13.95 16.91 1.02
N SER A 26 -13.57 16.22 -0.06
CA SER A 26 -12.32 15.44 -0.14
C SER A 26 -11.14 16.17 -0.80
N SER A 27 -11.34 17.39 -1.30
CA SER A 27 -10.32 18.16 -2.03
C SER A 27 -10.30 19.62 -1.61
N LEU A 28 -9.10 20.15 -1.35
CA LEU A 28 -8.92 21.57 -1.02
C LEU A 28 -9.41 22.49 -2.14
N ALA A 29 -9.14 22.15 -3.40
CA ALA A 29 -9.60 22.93 -4.55
C ALA A 29 -11.13 23.02 -4.61
N ARG A 30 -11.83 21.89 -4.43
CA ARG A 30 -13.31 21.87 -4.37
C ARG A 30 -13.84 22.67 -3.18
N LEU A 31 -13.17 22.58 -2.03
CA LEU A 31 -13.54 23.32 -0.82
C LEU A 31 -13.44 24.83 -1.06
N ARG A 32 -12.31 25.30 -1.58
CA ARG A 32 -12.08 26.72 -1.93
C ARG A 32 -13.09 27.22 -2.94
N TRP A 33 -13.34 26.44 -3.99
CA TRP A 33 -14.26 26.81 -5.06
C TRP A 33 -15.70 26.96 -4.56
N ARG A 34 -16.21 25.97 -3.82
CA ARG A 34 -17.57 26.04 -3.26
C ARG A 34 -17.73 27.19 -2.28
N ALA A 35 -16.77 27.36 -1.37
CA ALA A 35 -16.80 28.46 -0.40
C ALA A 35 -16.73 29.83 -1.09
N ALA A 36 -15.90 29.98 -2.13
CA ALA A 36 -15.81 31.22 -2.90
C ALA A 36 -17.13 31.56 -3.61
N HIS A 37 -17.84 30.57 -4.17
CA HIS A 37 -19.17 30.79 -4.74
C HIS A 37 -20.19 31.25 -3.69
N CYS A 38 -20.21 30.61 -2.52
CA CYS A 38 -21.08 31.03 -1.42
C CYS A 38 -20.78 32.48 -0.97
N LEU A 39 -19.50 32.83 -0.81
CA LEU A 39 -19.09 34.17 -0.42
C LEU A 39 -19.41 35.22 -1.50
N ARG A 40 -19.22 34.88 -2.78
CA ARG A 40 -19.59 35.75 -3.90
C ARG A 40 -21.10 35.97 -3.96
N PHE A 41 -21.90 34.93 -3.72
CA PHE A 41 -23.35 35.05 -3.64
C PHE A 41 -23.75 36.01 -2.51
N ILE A 42 -23.22 35.83 -1.30
CA ILE A 42 -23.46 36.72 -0.15
C ILE A 42 -23.05 38.16 -0.49
N TYR A 43 -21.89 38.34 -1.13
CA TYR A 43 -21.41 39.66 -1.56
C TYR A 43 -22.40 40.32 -2.54
N ASN A 44 -22.86 39.59 -3.56
CA ASN A 44 -23.79 40.09 -4.58
C ASN A 44 -25.17 40.41 -4.00
N CYS A 45 -25.66 39.64 -3.02
CA CYS A 45 -26.90 39.92 -2.31
C CYS A 45 -26.79 41.20 -1.46
N ARG A 46 -25.64 41.41 -0.79
CA ARG A 46 -25.40 42.61 0.03
C ARG A 46 -25.08 43.86 -0.79
N ARG A 47 -24.60 43.71 -2.02
CA ARG A 47 -24.16 44.80 -2.90
C ARG A 47 -24.76 44.65 -4.30
N PRO A 48 -26.05 44.92 -4.48
CA PRO A 48 -26.72 44.73 -5.77
C PRO A 48 -26.18 45.64 -6.89
N LYS A 49 -25.59 46.80 -6.55
CA LYS A 49 -25.01 47.76 -7.52
C LYS A 49 -23.61 47.38 -8.03
N SER A 50 -22.88 46.48 -7.36
CA SER A 50 -21.50 46.11 -7.69
C SER A 50 -21.32 44.60 -7.74
N ARG A 51 -22.25 43.92 -8.42
CA ARG A 51 -22.23 42.45 -8.54
C ARG A 51 -20.99 41.96 -9.26
N ARG A 52 -20.40 40.89 -8.74
CA ARG A 52 -19.32 40.13 -9.38
C ARG A 52 -19.92 39.04 -10.25
N SER A 53 -19.53 39.01 -11.52
CA SER A 53 -19.92 38.01 -12.52
C SER A 53 -18.67 37.38 -13.17
N GLY A 54 -18.85 36.34 -13.99
CA GLY A 54 -17.75 35.65 -14.68
C GLY A 54 -17.03 34.59 -13.83
N PRO A 55 -15.86 34.08 -14.28
CA PRO A 55 -15.11 33.07 -13.55
C PRO A 55 -14.61 33.58 -12.18
N LEU A 56 -14.34 32.67 -11.25
CA LEU A 56 -13.75 33.02 -9.95
C LEU A 56 -12.30 33.48 -10.14
N VAL A 57 -11.94 34.56 -9.45
CA VAL A 57 -10.56 35.08 -9.46
C VAL A 57 -9.75 34.43 -8.34
N ALA A 58 -8.43 34.35 -8.50
CA ALA A 58 -7.52 33.78 -7.49
C ALA A 58 -7.70 34.42 -6.10
N ALA A 59 -7.89 35.74 -6.05
CA ALA A 59 -8.15 36.49 -4.83
C ALA A 59 -9.40 35.97 -4.08
N GLU A 60 -10.48 35.65 -4.79
CA GLU A 60 -11.70 35.11 -4.16
C GLU A 60 -11.49 33.70 -3.61
N LEU A 61 -10.66 32.89 -4.27
CA LEU A 61 -10.31 31.55 -3.78
C LEU A 61 -9.38 31.59 -2.56
N ASP A 62 -8.52 32.61 -2.46
CA ASP A 62 -7.69 32.84 -1.28
C ASP A 62 -8.49 33.46 -0.13
N ASP A 63 -9.38 34.42 -0.39
CA ASP A 63 -10.31 34.99 0.59
C ASP A 63 -11.23 33.91 1.16
N ALA A 64 -11.72 33.00 0.31
CA ALA A 64 -12.51 31.86 0.75
C ALA A 64 -11.73 30.93 1.67
N LEU A 65 -10.47 30.62 1.32
CA LEU A 65 -9.61 29.80 2.16
C LEU A 65 -9.35 30.46 3.51
N LEU A 66 -9.02 31.75 3.53
CA LEU A 66 -8.76 32.52 4.76
C LEU A 66 -10.01 32.63 5.62
N THR A 67 -11.19 32.78 5.03
CA THR A 67 -12.47 32.81 5.75
C THR A 67 -12.77 31.46 6.41
N ILE A 68 -12.55 30.35 5.70
CA ILE A 68 -12.70 29.00 6.27
C ILE A 68 -11.71 28.79 7.42
N ILE A 69 -10.44 29.17 7.22
CA ILE A 69 -9.41 29.08 8.25
C ILE A 69 -9.82 29.86 9.50
N LYS A 70 -10.31 31.09 9.33
CA LYS A 70 -10.78 31.94 10.42
C LYS A 70 -11.86 31.24 11.25
N SER A 71 -12.85 30.61 10.61
CA SER A 71 -13.87 29.83 11.30
C SER A 71 -13.28 28.61 12.04
N VAL A 72 -12.36 27.88 11.41
CA VAL A 72 -11.69 26.73 12.05
C VAL A 72 -10.86 27.15 13.25
N GLN A 73 -10.18 28.29 13.18
CA GLN A 73 -9.41 28.86 14.29
C GLN A 73 -10.33 29.29 15.44
N GLN A 74 -11.47 29.92 15.17
CA GLN A 74 -12.45 30.28 16.19
C GLN A 74 -12.95 29.08 16.98
N ILE A 75 -13.11 27.93 16.33
CA ILE A 75 -13.56 26.69 16.98
C ILE A 75 -12.40 26.01 17.72
N SER A 76 -11.20 26.02 17.16
CA SER A 76 -10.06 25.28 17.71
C SER A 76 -9.30 26.04 18.81
N PHE A 77 -9.31 27.37 18.76
CA PHE A 77 -8.57 28.27 19.66
C PHE A 77 -9.44 29.43 20.19
N PRO A 78 -10.65 29.17 20.73
CA PRO A 78 -11.59 30.23 21.13
C PRO A 78 -11.03 31.11 22.24
N SER A 79 -10.38 30.52 23.24
CA SER A 79 -9.77 31.23 24.37
C SER A 79 -8.66 32.18 23.93
N GLU A 80 -7.74 31.68 23.11
CA GLU A 80 -6.57 32.44 22.64
C GLU A 80 -7.00 33.61 21.77
N ILE A 81 -7.98 33.40 20.89
CA ILE A 81 -8.52 34.48 20.06
C ILE A 81 -9.21 35.53 20.92
N SER A 82 -10.02 35.12 21.90
CA SER A 82 -10.73 36.05 22.79
C SER A 82 -9.74 36.90 23.61
N HIS A 83 -8.69 36.28 24.16
CA HIS A 83 -7.65 36.99 24.91
C HIS A 83 -6.90 37.99 24.02
N LEU A 84 -6.51 37.58 22.81
CA LEU A 84 -5.82 38.48 21.87
C LEU A 84 -6.71 39.63 21.38
N GLN A 85 -8.02 39.41 21.22
CA GLN A 85 -8.96 40.49 20.90
C GLN A 85 -9.09 41.51 22.04
N LEU A 86 -8.98 41.07 23.28
CA LEU A 86 -9.05 41.91 24.48
C LEU A 86 -7.67 42.45 24.93
N ASN A 87 -6.60 42.23 24.14
CA ASN A 87 -5.22 42.55 24.49
C ASN A 87 -4.76 41.96 25.85
N GLN A 88 -5.30 40.80 26.21
CA GLN A 88 -4.95 40.08 27.42
C GLN A 88 -3.88 39.01 27.16
N PRO A 89 -3.05 38.67 28.16
CA PRO A 89 -2.06 37.61 28.01
C PRO A 89 -2.73 36.25 27.80
N ILE A 90 -2.13 35.44 26.93
CA ILE A 90 -2.56 34.05 26.69
C ILE A 90 -2.15 33.19 27.89
N SER A 91 -2.98 32.20 28.21
CA SER A 91 -2.69 31.23 29.26
C SER A 91 -1.34 30.52 29.05
N ASN A 92 -0.56 30.40 30.14
CA ASN A 92 0.72 29.67 30.16
C ASN A 92 0.61 28.20 29.75
N LYS A 93 -0.60 27.62 29.77
CA LYS A 93 -0.87 26.24 29.36
C LYS A 93 -1.13 26.08 27.86
N SER A 94 -1.33 27.18 27.12
CA SER A 94 -1.65 27.11 25.69
C SER A 94 -0.44 26.65 24.87
N PRO A 95 -0.60 25.70 23.95
CA PRO A 95 0.48 25.30 23.04
C PRO A 95 0.91 26.43 22.10
N LEU A 96 0.08 27.47 21.95
CA LEU A 96 0.35 28.59 21.07
C LEU A 96 1.26 29.64 21.70
N LEU A 97 1.40 29.69 23.03
CA LEU A 97 2.16 30.75 23.70
C LEU A 97 3.61 30.87 23.18
N ARG A 98 4.26 29.73 22.94
CA ARG A 98 5.64 29.67 22.40
C ARG A 98 5.78 30.26 20.99
N LEU A 99 4.67 30.41 20.27
CA LEU A 99 4.62 30.96 18.92
C LEU A 99 4.36 32.47 18.89
N HIS A 100 4.27 33.12 20.07
CA HIS A 100 3.93 34.55 20.21
C HIS A 100 2.77 34.96 19.27
N PRO A 101 1.59 34.34 19.38
CA PRO A 101 0.58 34.41 18.34
C PRO A 101 0.01 35.83 18.25
N VAL A 102 -0.21 36.28 17.02
CA VAL A 102 -0.74 37.61 16.69
C VAL A 102 -2.03 37.47 15.89
N LEU A 103 -2.96 38.41 16.09
CA LEU A 103 -4.22 38.45 15.36
C LEU A 103 -4.14 39.51 14.26
N LEU A 104 -4.05 39.08 12.99
CA LEU A 104 -4.04 39.99 11.83
C LEU A 104 -5.28 39.71 10.97
N ASN A 105 -6.09 40.74 10.71
CA ASN A 105 -7.38 40.62 10.00
C ASN A 105 -8.34 39.58 10.61
N GLY A 106 -8.20 39.35 11.92
CA GLY A 106 -8.95 38.33 12.66
C GLY A 106 -8.52 36.89 12.40
N ILE A 107 -7.32 36.68 11.85
CA ILE A 107 -6.70 35.37 11.63
C ILE A 107 -5.51 35.23 12.58
N LEU A 108 -5.45 34.08 13.26
CA LEU A 108 -4.39 33.74 14.19
C LEU A 108 -3.12 33.35 13.41
N ARG A 109 -2.04 34.09 13.63
CA ARG A 109 -0.76 33.90 12.95
C ARG A 109 0.38 33.81 13.96
N VAL A 110 1.49 33.23 13.55
CA VAL A 110 2.72 33.17 14.36
C VAL A 110 3.36 34.56 14.41
N GLY A 111 3.69 35.03 15.61
CA GLY A 111 4.54 36.22 15.77
C GLY A 111 5.99 35.88 15.46
N GLY A 112 6.74 36.85 14.97
CA GLY A 112 8.08 36.58 14.44
C GLY A 112 9.00 37.78 14.47
N ARG A 113 10.30 37.50 14.32
CA ARG A 113 11.39 38.48 14.28
C ARG A 113 11.73 38.94 12.86
N LEU A 114 11.01 38.45 11.85
CA LEU A 114 11.27 38.70 10.43
C LEU A 114 10.47 39.90 9.88
N GLN A 115 9.97 40.78 10.75
CA GLN A 115 9.13 41.91 10.35
C GLN A 115 9.83 42.90 9.41
N ASN A 116 11.16 43.00 9.51
CA ASN A 116 11.99 43.89 8.68
C ASN A 116 12.61 43.17 7.47
N SER A 117 12.07 42.03 7.06
CA SER A 117 12.57 41.28 5.88
C SER A 117 11.70 41.53 4.65
N ASP A 118 12.26 41.34 3.45
CA ASP A 118 11.54 41.42 2.16
C ASP A 118 10.61 40.22 1.89
N LEU A 119 10.33 39.42 2.92
CA LEU A 119 9.47 38.25 2.82
C LEU A 119 7.99 38.66 2.76
N THR A 120 7.19 37.81 2.14
CA THR A 120 5.73 38.01 2.12
C THR A 120 5.14 37.93 3.52
N GLN A 121 4.01 38.60 3.77
CA GLN A 121 3.33 38.57 5.06
C GLN A 121 3.03 37.15 5.55
N ASP A 122 2.70 36.23 4.64
CA ASP A 122 2.45 34.82 4.93
C ASP A 122 3.71 34.05 5.36
N GLN A 123 4.89 34.48 4.94
CA GLN A 123 6.18 33.92 5.37
C GLN A 123 6.68 34.55 6.67
N VAL A 124 6.46 35.85 6.86
CA VAL A 124 6.82 36.55 8.11
C VAL A 124 5.93 36.10 9.27
N HIS A 125 4.62 35.97 9.00
CA HIS A 125 3.61 35.60 9.98
C HIS A 125 2.75 34.44 9.46
N PRO A 126 3.26 33.19 9.44
CA PRO A 126 2.52 32.03 8.97
C PRO A 126 1.21 31.82 9.75
N VAL A 127 0.19 31.37 9.04
CA VAL A 127 -1.15 31.13 9.60
C VAL A 127 -1.17 29.87 10.46
N ILE A 128 -1.63 29.99 11.70
CA ILE A 128 -1.65 28.86 12.65
C ILE A 128 -2.79 27.91 12.31
N LEU A 129 -2.51 26.62 12.13
CA LEU A 129 -3.52 25.60 11.87
C LEU A 129 -3.53 24.53 12.97
N PRO A 130 -4.73 24.08 13.40
CA PRO A 130 -4.86 22.99 14.35
C PRO A 130 -4.32 21.69 13.76
N ARG A 131 -3.71 20.87 14.61
CA ARG A 131 -3.16 19.55 14.24
C ARG A 131 -4.24 18.62 13.67
N SER A 132 -5.36 18.49 14.39
CA SER A 132 -6.36 17.45 14.19
C SER A 132 -7.63 18.03 13.58
N HIS A 133 -7.53 18.58 12.37
CA HIS A 133 -8.70 19.10 11.64
C HIS A 133 -8.67 18.69 10.18
N HIS A 134 -9.85 18.40 9.61
CA HIS A 134 -9.99 17.95 8.23
C HIS A 134 -9.42 18.96 7.22
N LEU A 135 -9.64 20.26 7.43
CA LEU A 135 -9.01 21.33 6.63
C LEU A 135 -7.47 21.19 6.59
N THR A 136 -6.84 20.96 7.74
CA THR A 136 -5.39 20.80 7.83
C THR A 136 -4.92 19.60 7.01
N HIS A 137 -5.66 18.48 7.08
CA HIS A 137 -5.36 17.32 6.24
C HIS A 137 -5.49 17.63 4.75
N LEU A 138 -6.57 18.31 4.32
CA LEU A 138 -6.75 18.71 2.93
C LEU A 138 -5.62 19.62 2.43
N ILE A 139 -5.16 20.56 3.26
CA ILE A 139 -4.02 21.44 2.93
C ILE A 139 -2.73 20.63 2.75
N ILE A 140 -2.45 19.70 3.65
CA ILE A 140 -1.24 18.87 3.56
C ILE A 140 -1.31 17.92 2.36
N ILE A 141 -2.46 17.28 2.10
CA ILE A 141 -2.66 16.38 0.94
C ILE A 141 -2.45 17.15 -0.37
N ASP A 142 -3.06 18.32 -0.48
CA ASP A 142 -2.95 19.15 -1.67
C ASP A 142 -1.52 19.67 -1.88
N ALA A 143 -0.82 20.07 -0.80
CA ALA A 143 0.59 20.41 -0.85
C ALA A 143 1.49 19.21 -1.22
N HIS A 144 1.17 18.01 -0.73
CA HIS A 144 1.90 16.78 -1.05
C HIS A 144 1.81 16.44 -2.54
N ILE A 145 0.62 16.55 -3.13
CA ILE A 145 0.40 16.32 -4.57
C ILE A 145 1.06 17.41 -5.40
N ARG A 146 0.92 18.70 -5.03
CA ARG A 146 1.55 19.82 -5.74
C ARG A 146 3.08 19.78 -5.75
N ASN A 147 3.69 19.22 -4.70
CA ASN A 147 5.14 19.01 -4.61
C ASN A 147 5.55 17.60 -5.05
N LEU A 148 4.84 16.99 -6.01
CA LEU A 148 5.19 15.72 -6.65
C LEU A 148 5.56 14.60 -5.66
N HIS A 149 4.76 14.44 -4.61
CA HIS A 149 4.98 13.43 -3.58
C HIS A 149 6.30 13.56 -2.79
N SER A 150 6.80 14.79 -2.64
CA SER A 150 8.00 15.09 -1.85
C SER A 150 7.98 14.50 -0.45
N GLY A 151 9.18 14.18 0.05
CA GLY A 151 9.38 13.61 1.37
C GLY A 151 8.95 14.55 2.52
N PRO A 152 8.85 14.04 3.75
CA PRO A 152 8.30 14.79 4.88
C PRO A 152 8.98 16.12 5.16
N GLN A 153 10.32 16.19 5.06
CA GLN A 153 11.07 17.40 5.38
C GLN A 153 10.82 18.53 4.37
N ALA A 154 10.86 18.20 3.07
CA ALA A 154 10.58 19.15 2.00
C ALA A 154 9.14 19.67 2.08
N LEU A 155 8.18 18.78 2.34
CA LEU A 155 6.78 19.17 2.47
C LEU A 155 6.51 20.09 3.67
N VAL A 156 7.16 19.83 4.82
CA VAL A 156 7.08 20.74 5.98
C VAL A 156 7.64 22.12 5.66
N ALA A 157 8.80 22.18 4.99
CA ALA A 157 9.39 23.46 4.57
C ALA A 157 8.47 24.23 3.62
N TYR A 158 7.85 23.54 2.66
CA TYR A 158 6.86 24.14 1.75
C TYR A 158 5.65 24.70 2.52
N LEU A 159 5.09 23.93 3.45
CA LEU A 159 3.94 24.34 4.26
C LEU A 159 4.26 25.57 5.11
N HIS A 160 5.45 25.62 5.73
CA HIS A 160 5.88 26.73 6.59
C HIS A 160 6.03 28.07 5.87
N ARG A 161 6.02 28.11 4.53
CA ARG A 161 5.98 29.37 3.77
C ARG A 161 4.65 30.13 3.94
N ARG A 162 3.59 29.46 4.41
CA ARG A 162 2.26 30.06 4.56
C ARG A 162 1.52 29.62 5.82
N PHE A 163 1.78 28.40 6.30
CA PHE A 163 1.05 27.76 7.39
C PHE A 163 1.99 27.21 8.45
N TRP A 164 1.65 27.48 9.71
CA TRP A 164 2.26 26.85 10.87
C TRP A 164 1.29 25.83 11.48
N ILE A 165 1.49 24.55 11.17
CA ILE A 165 0.65 23.46 11.68
C ILE A 165 1.22 22.94 13.00
N LEU A 166 0.38 22.84 14.03
CA LEU A 166 0.80 22.23 15.30
C LEU A 166 1.22 20.76 15.10
N ASN A 167 2.40 20.40 15.58
CA ASN A 167 3.04 19.09 15.36
C ASN A 167 3.06 18.68 13.86
N CYS A 168 3.37 19.64 12.98
CA CYS A 168 3.37 19.49 11.52
C CYS A 168 4.04 18.20 11.02
N ARG A 169 5.24 17.88 11.54
CA ARG A 169 6.02 16.70 11.11
C ARG A 169 5.25 15.39 11.26
N ASP A 170 4.51 15.21 12.35
CA ASP A 170 3.80 13.95 12.62
C ASP A 170 2.57 13.80 11.74
N VAL A 171 1.82 14.90 11.54
CA VAL A 171 0.65 14.92 10.65
C VAL A 171 1.09 14.67 9.20
N VAL A 172 2.17 15.32 8.77
CA VAL A 172 2.75 15.10 7.43
C VAL A 172 3.18 13.65 7.24
N ARG A 173 3.91 13.06 8.19
CA ARG A 173 4.29 11.63 8.13
C ARG A 173 3.07 10.71 8.08
N MET A 174 2.03 11.00 8.86
CA MET A 174 0.78 10.23 8.84
C MET A 174 0.12 10.28 7.46
N ILE A 175 0.03 11.46 6.84
CA ILE A 175 -0.60 11.63 5.53
C ILE A 175 0.20 10.95 4.43
N ILE A 176 1.53 11.10 4.43
CA ILE A 176 2.41 10.43 3.45
C ILE A 176 2.30 8.91 3.55
N ARG A 177 2.21 8.34 4.76
CA ARG A 177 2.01 6.89 4.95
C ARG A 177 0.69 6.38 4.38
N LYS A 178 -0.36 7.22 4.37
CA LYS A 178 -1.68 6.89 3.78
C LYS A 178 -1.71 7.10 2.27
N CYS A 179 -0.69 7.71 1.67
CA CYS A 179 -0.63 7.93 0.23
C CYS A 179 -0.27 6.61 -0.49
N VAL A 180 -1.18 6.10 -1.31
CA VAL A 180 -1.00 4.85 -2.07
C VAL A 180 0.21 4.93 -3.00
N LEU A 181 0.43 6.08 -3.64
CA LEU A 181 1.56 6.26 -4.56
C LEU A 181 2.89 6.18 -3.80
N CYS A 182 3.03 6.93 -2.71
CA CYS A 182 4.21 6.86 -1.84
C CYS A 182 4.42 5.46 -1.26
N PHE A 183 3.35 4.77 -0.87
CA PHE A 183 3.44 3.40 -0.35
C PHE A 183 4.01 2.43 -1.40
N ARG A 184 3.50 2.49 -2.63
CA ARG A 184 3.96 1.63 -3.74
C ARG A 184 5.43 1.86 -4.08
N TYR A 185 5.86 3.12 -4.20
CA TYR A 185 7.25 3.43 -4.56
C TYR A 185 8.24 3.28 -3.41
N ARG A 186 7.76 3.24 -2.16
CA ARG A 186 8.59 2.99 -0.98
C ARG A 186 8.84 1.51 -0.72
N ALA A 187 8.12 0.60 -1.40
CA ALA A 187 8.30 -0.83 -1.22
C ALA A 187 9.75 -1.22 -1.52
N GLN A 188 10.50 -1.57 -0.46
CA GLN A 188 11.82 -2.17 -0.60
C GLN A 188 11.65 -3.64 -0.93
N ALA A 189 12.53 -4.18 -1.77
CA ALA A 189 12.63 -5.61 -1.97
C ALA A 189 12.88 -6.25 -0.59
N ALA A 190 12.01 -7.19 -0.19
CA ALA A 190 12.21 -7.92 1.05
C ALA A 190 13.55 -8.67 0.97
N SER A 191 14.39 -8.54 2.01
CA SER A 191 15.56 -9.38 2.14
C SER A 191 15.10 -10.81 2.43
N GLN A 192 15.24 -11.71 1.46
CA GLN A 192 14.90 -13.11 1.65
C GLN A 192 15.94 -13.76 2.57
N LEU A 193 15.55 -14.11 3.80
CA LEU A 193 16.32 -15.02 4.62
C LEU A 193 16.20 -16.43 4.02
N MET A 194 17.32 -17.14 3.88
CA MET A 194 17.28 -18.54 3.43
C MET A 194 16.49 -19.36 4.45
N GLY A 195 15.44 -20.05 3.98
CA GLY A 195 14.63 -20.91 4.83
C GLY A 195 15.39 -22.15 5.30
N ASN A 196 14.92 -22.75 6.40
CA ASN A 196 15.43 -24.05 6.83
C ASN A 196 15.14 -25.11 5.76
N LEU A 197 16.11 -25.98 5.49
CA LEU A 197 15.93 -27.08 4.54
C LEU A 197 14.90 -28.10 5.08
N PRO A 198 14.07 -28.69 4.21
CA PRO A 198 13.10 -29.68 4.63
C PRO A 198 13.78 -30.95 5.15
N ARG A 199 13.11 -31.67 6.05
CA ARG A 199 13.61 -32.91 6.66
C ARG A 199 14.07 -33.93 5.61
N SER A 200 13.39 -33.99 4.46
CA SER A 200 13.71 -34.89 3.35
C SER A 200 15.06 -34.62 2.67
N ARG A 201 15.66 -33.42 2.85
CA ARG A 201 16.98 -33.06 2.33
C ARG A 201 18.11 -33.23 3.35
N VAL A 202 17.78 -33.37 4.63
CA VAL A 202 18.76 -33.40 5.72
C VAL A 202 18.92 -34.79 6.32
N LEU A 203 17.87 -35.61 6.29
CA LEU A 203 17.96 -36.97 6.83
C LEU A 203 18.73 -37.92 5.90
N PRO A 204 19.58 -38.80 6.47
CA PRO A 204 20.20 -39.87 5.71
C PRO A 204 19.15 -40.89 5.26
N ALA A 205 19.20 -41.27 3.98
CA ALA A 205 18.38 -42.32 3.38
C ALA A 205 19.13 -42.97 2.20
N PRO A 206 18.68 -44.11 1.66
CA PRO A 206 19.32 -44.70 0.49
C PRO A 206 19.34 -43.74 -0.72
N PRO A 207 20.32 -43.85 -1.64
CA PRO A 207 20.35 -43.05 -2.85
C PRO A 207 19.04 -43.16 -3.63
N PHE A 208 18.57 -42.04 -4.16
CA PHE A 208 17.29 -41.89 -4.89
C PHE A 208 16.03 -42.27 -4.11
N ASN A 209 16.10 -42.52 -2.79
CA ASN A 209 14.90 -42.78 -1.97
C ASN A 209 13.98 -41.56 -1.88
N VAL A 210 14.57 -40.36 -1.86
CA VAL A 210 13.86 -39.08 -1.96
C VAL A 210 14.44 -38.33 -3.16
N CYS A 211 13.58 -37.99 -4.12
CA CYS A 211 13.98 -37.34 -5.36
C CYS A 211 13.16 -36.07 -5.63
N GLY A 212 13.85 -35.01 -6.06
CA GLY A 212 13.25 -33.90 -6.78
C GLY A 212 13.24 -34.20 -8.27
N ILE A 213 12.16 -33.86 -8.97
CA ILE A 213 12.08 -34.01 -10.43
C ILE A 213 11.67 -32.69 -11.05
N ASP A 214 12.43 -32.29 -12.07
CA ASP A 214 12.15 -31.09 -12.86
C ASP A 214 12.41 -31.35 -14.35
N TYR A 215 11.87 -30.51 -15.22
CA TYR A 215 12.12 -30.56 -16.67
C TYR A 215 13.06 -29.45 -17.11
N ALA A 216 14.18 -29.84 -17.72
CA ALA A 216 15.03 -28.92 -18.45
C ALA A 216 14.59 -28.85 -19.92
N GLY A 217 14.43 -27.64 -20.45
CA GLY A 217 14.11 -27.38 -21.85
C GLY A 217 13.23 -26.15 -22.05
N PRO A 218 12.69 -25.95 -23.27
CA PRO A 218 12.85 -26.81 -24.44
C PRO A 218 14.23 -26.68 -25.10
N PHE A 219 14.82 -27.81 -25.46
CA PHE A 219 15.95 -27.88 -26.39
C PHE A 219 15.42 -28.02 -27.83
N ILE A 220 15.93 -27.22 -28.76
CA ILE A 220 15.50 -27.27 -30.15
C ILE A 220 16.43 -28.24 -30.91
N LEU A 221 15.90 -29.40 -31.29
CA LEU A 221 16.61 -30.38 -32.10
C LEU A 221 16.30 -30.17 -33.57
N ARG A 222 17.33 -30.21 -34.41
CA ARG A 222 17.20 -30.16 -35.86
C ARG A 222 17.20 -31.59 -36.41
N ARG A 223 16.06 -32.04 -36.94
CA ARG A 223 15.93 -33.34 -37.61
C ARG A 223 16.05 -33.13 -39.12
N VAL A 224 17.07 -33.72 -39.72
CA VAL A 224 17.20 -33.79 -41.18
C VAL A 224 16.48 -35.04 -41.66
N ILE A 225 15.36 -34.87 -42.35
CA ILE A 225 14.61 -35.98 -42.95
C ILE A 225 14.93 -35.98 -44.45
N GLY A 226 15.53 -37.06 -44.94
CA GLY A 226 15.78 -37.26 -46.38
C GLY A 226 16.71 -36.22 -47.04
N GLY A 227 17.60 -35.58 -46.29
CA GLY A 227 18.66 -34.71 -46.81
C GLY A 227 18.23 -33.36 -47.42
N ARG A 228 16.93 -33.06 -47.50
CA ARG A 228 16.41 -31.83 -48.17
C ARG A 228 15.51 -30.94 -47.32
N SER A 229 14.97 -31.46 -46.21
CA SER A 229 14.12 -30.68 -45.29
C SER A 229 14.59 -30.82 -43.84
N SER A 230 14.67 -29.67 -43.16
CA SER A 230 15.05 -29.56 -41.75
C SER A 230 13.80 -29.24 -40.95
N GLN A 231 13.26 -30.23 -40.21
CA GLN A 231 12.24 -29.97 -39.21
C GLN A 231 12.87 -29.75 -37.84
N THR A 232 12.41 -28.72 -37.13
CA THR A 232 12.80 -28.47 -35.74
C THR A 232 11.81 -29.14 -34.81
N THR A 233 12.28 -29.98 -33.89
CA THR A 233 11.46 -30.63 -32.85
C THR A 233 11.96 -30.19 -31.48
N LYS A 234 11.04 -29.91 -30.55
CA LYS A 234 11.40 -29.64 -29.16
C LYS A 234 11.72 -30.96 -28.46
N ALA A 235 12.73 -30.96 -27.62
CA ALA A 235 13.04 -32.04 -26.70
C ALA A 235 13.24 -31.46 -25.30
N TYR A 236 13.01 -32.30 -24.31
CA TYR A 236 13.13 -31.97 -22.90
C TYR A 236 13.99 -33.03 -22.22
N VAL A 237 14.50 -32.72 -21.04
CA VAL A 237 15.21 -33.67 -20.20
C VAL A 237 14.52 -33.68 -18.85
N ALA A 238 14.01 -34.84 -18.44
CA ALA A 238 13.57 -35.04 -17.06
C ALA A 238 14.81 -35.22 -16.18
N VAL A 239 14.97 -34.30 -15.24
CA VAL A 239 16.10 -34.22 -14.31
C VAL A 239 15.65 -34.77 -12.98
N PHE A 240 16.17 -35.92 -12.60
CA PHE A 240 15.93 -36.55 -11.30
C PHE A 240 17.12 -36.25 -10.39
N VAL A 241 16.88 -35.53 -9.30
CA VAL A 241 17.91 -35.15 -8.33
C VAL A 241 17.66 -35.88 -7.02
N CYS A 242 18.63 -36.66 -6.55
CA CYS A 242 18.56 -37.29 -5.24
C CYS A 242 18.78 -36.24 -4.13
N PHE A 243 17.87 -36.15 -3.18
CA PHE A 243 17.99 -35.20 -2.06
C PHE A 243 19.04 -35.58 -1.03
N VAL A 244 19.43 -36.87 -0.98
CA VAL A 244 20.43 -37.35 -0.01
C VAL A 244 21.85 -37.14 -0.53
N THR A 245 22.10 -37.52 -1.78
CA THR A 245 23.47 -37.56 -2.35
C THR A 245 23.72 -36.43 -3.34
N HIS A 246 22.69 -35.68 -3.73
CA HIS A 246 22.72 -34.73 -4.85
C HIS A 246 23.11 -35.37 -6.21
N ALA A 247 23.05 -36.70 -6.31
CA ALA A 247 23.26 -37.39 -7.58
C ALA A 247 22.14 -37.04 -8.57
N VAL A 248 22.52 -36.78 -9.82
CA VAL A 248 21.60 -36.42 -10.89
C VAL A 248 21.48 -37.59 -11.86
N HIS A 249 20.23 -37.93 -12.21
CA HIS A 249 19.89 -38.88 -13.27
C HIS A 249 19.08 -38.14 -14.33
N LEU A 250 19.47 -38.28 -15.59
CA LEU A 250 18.88 -37.54 -16.71
C LEU A 250 18.18 -38.52 -17.66
N GLU A 251 16.93 -38.22 -18.00
CA GLU A 251 16.17 -38.97 -19.00
C GLU A 251 15.72 -38.06 -20.14
N PRO A 252 16.01 -38.38 -21.40
CA PRO A 252 15.49 -37.61 -22.53
C PRO A 252 13.97 -37.85 -22.68
N VAL A 253 13.23 -36.78 -22.97
CA VAL A 253 11.78 -36.80 -23.12
C VAL A 253 11.36 -35.98 -24.33
N SER A 254 10.47 -36.52 -25.15
CA SER A 254 10.05 -35.92 -26.42
C SER A 254 9.09 -34.73 -26.25
N ASP A 255 8.28 -34.73 -25.20
CA ASP A 255 7.29 -33.69 -24.93
C ASP A 255 7.01 -33.54 -23.43
N LEU A 256 6.19 -32.56 -23.07
CA LEU A 256 5.76 -32.28 -21.70
C LEU A 256 4.40 -32.93 -21.38
N THR A 257 4.09 -34.09 -21.97
CA THR A 257 2.86 -34.82 -21.64
C THR A 257 3.06 -35.71 -20.41
N THR A 258 1.95 -36.07 -19.77
CA THR A 258 1.93 -37.05 -18.67
C THR A 258 2.51 -38.40 -19.07
N ASP A 259 2.16 -38.89 -20.27
CA ASP A 259 2.59 -40.20 -20.76
C ASP A 259 4.10 -40.27 -20.95
N SER A 260 4.68 -39.24 -21.58
CA SER A 260 6.12 -39.14 -21.77
C SER A 260 6.87 -39.03 -20.45
N PHE A 261 6.30 -38.33 -19.47
CA PHE A 261 6.84 -38.30 -18.11
C PHE A 261 6.79 -39.68 -17.44
N LEU A 262 5.66 -40.38 -17.47
CA LEU A 262 5.53 -41.72 -16.89
C LEU A 262 6.48 -42.72 -17.55
N ALA A 263 6.70 -42.62 -18.86
CA ALA A 263 7.70 -43.41 -19.57
C ALA A 263 9.13 -43.12 -19.05
N SER A 264 9.45 -41.84 -18.78
CA SER A 264 10.74 -41.46 -18.18
C SER A 264 10.89 -41.98 -16.75
N LEU A 265 9.82 -41.90 -15.94
CA LEU A 265 9.81 -42.40 -14.56
C LEU A 265 10.02 -43.92 -14.53
N ARG A 266 9.42 -44.67 -15.46
CA ARG A 266 9.64 -46.12 -15.58
C ARG A 266 11.10 -46.47 -15.88
N ARG A 267 11.76 -45.72 -16.77
CA ARG A 267 13.21 -45.90 -17.07
C ARG A 267 14.11 -45.54 -15.90
N PHE A 268 13.75 -44.48 -15.17
CA PHE A 268 14.44 -44.11 -13.94
C PHE A 268 14.34 -45.23 -12.89
N VAL A 269 13.12 -45.69 -12.61
CA VAL A 269 12.85 -46.72 -11.60
C VAL A 269 13.52 -48.05 -11.96
N SER A 270 13.54 -48.45 -13.23
CA SER A 270 14.19 -49.69 -13.64
C SER A 270 15.70 -49.71 -13.40
N ARG A 271 16.34 -48.52 -13.35
CA ARG A 271 17.79 -48.37 -13.13
C ARG A 271 18.15 -48.03 -11.70
N ARG A 272 17.32 -47.25 -11.00
CA ARG A 272 17.62 -46.66 -9.68
C ARG A 272 16.77 -47.24 -8.54
N GLY A 273 15.76 -48.05 -8.85
CA GLY A 273 14.77 -48.51 -7.90
C GLY A 273 13.62 -47.53 -7.69
N TYR A 274 12.63 -47.94 -6.91
CA TYR A 274 11.46 -47.13 -6.62
C TYR A 274 11.78 -46.07 -5.55
N PRO A 275 11.55 -44.77 -5.81
CA PRO A 275 11.66 -43.75 -4.77
C PRO A 275 10.49 -43.86 -3.80
N ALA A 276 10.74 -43.70 -2.50
CA ALA A 276 9.68 -43.57 -1.51
C ALA A 276 8.97 -42.21 -1.61
N HIS A 277 9.74 -41.15 -1.94
CA HIS A 277 9.22 -39.78 -2.01
C HIS A 277 9.66 -39.08 -3.31
N ILE A 278 8.68 -38.49 -4.00
CA ILE A 278 8.89 -37.64 -5.18
C ILE A 278 8.43 -36.22 -4.87
N HIS A 279 9.28 -35.23 -5.14
CA HIS A 279 8.99 -33.81 -5.08
C HIS A 279 9.00 -33.20 -6.47
N THR A 280 7.92 -32.55 -6.89
CA THR A 280 7.83 -31.83 -8.18
C THR A 280 7.18 -30.47 -8.02
N ASP A 281 7.27 -29.64 -9.06
CA ASP A 281 6.39 -28.48 -9.19
C ASP A 281 4.96 -28.91 -9.58
N CYS A 282 4.05 -27.93 -9.66
CA CYS A 282 2.66 -28.14 -10.07
C CYS A 282 2.48 -28.20 -11.59
N GLY A 283 3.50 -28.62 -12.34
CA GLY A 283 3.39 -28.86 -13.78
C GLY A 283 2.26 -29.83 -14.13
N THR A 284 1.52 -29.55 -15.21
CA THR A 284 0.33 -30.33 -15.59
C THR A 284 0.64 -31.81 -15.89
N ASN A 285 1.84 -32.07 -16.41
CA ASN A 285 2.40 -33.41 -16.60
C ASN A 285 2.60 -34.16 -15.28
N PHE A 286 3.16 -33.53 -14.25
CA PHE A 286 3.38 -34.14 -12.95
C PHE A 286 2.08 -34.33 -12.18
N VAL A 287 1.17 -33.35 -12.22
CA VAL A 287 -0.18 -33.47 -11.65
C VAL A 287 -0.96 -34.59 -12.33
N GLY A 288 -0.86 -34.71 -13.65
CA GLY A 288 -1.41 -35.84 -14.41
C GLY A 288 -0.85 -37.18 -13.93
N ALA A 289 0.47 -37.29 -13.83
CA ALA A 289 1.16 -38.53 -13.48
C ALA A 289 0.85 -38.98 -12.05
N SER A 290 0.85 -38.05 -11.09
CA SER A 290 0.48 -38.32 -9.70
C SER A 290 -0.95 -38.89 -9.61
N ARG A 291 -1.89 -38.29 -10.34
CA ARG A 291 -3.28 -38.79 -10.40
C ARG A 291 -3.39 -40.17 -11.02
N GLU A 292 -2.63 -40.49 -12.06
CA GLU A 292 -2.62 -41.83 -12.65
C GLU A 292 -2.05 -42.89 -11.70
N LEU A 293 -0.97 -42.56 -10.99
CA LEU A 293 -0.40 -43.44 -9.97
C LEU A 293 -1.36 -43.66 -8.79
N LEU A 294 -2.09 -42.63 -8.37
CA LEU A 294 -3.13 -42.75 -7.35
C LEU A 294 -4.28 -43.65 -7.80
N LYS A 295 -4.80 -43.46 -9.02
CA LYS A 295 -5.83 -44.33 -9.59
C LYS A 295 -5.37 -45.80 -9.66
N PHE A 296 -4.13 -46.03 -10.08
CA PHE A 296 -3.57 -47.39 -10.11
C PHE A 296 -3.51 -48.00 -8.71
N LYS A 297 -3.06 -47.22 -7.71
CA LYS A 297 -3.02 -47.66 -6.31
C LYS A 297 -4.42 -48.03 -5.79
N GLU A 298 -5.44 -47.23 -6.08
CA GLU A 298 -6.83 -47.49 -5.68
C GLU A 298 -7.38 -48.79 -6.30
N LEU A 299 -7.14 -49.00 -7.61
CA LEU A 299 -7.56 -50.21 -8.31
C LEU A 299 -6.93 -51.48 -7.73
N VAL A 300 -5.64 -51.41 -7.38
CA VAL A 300 -4.89 -52.55 -6.84
C VAL A 300 -5.22 -52.84 -5.37
N THR A 301 -5.62 -51.82 -4.61
CA THR A 301 -6.03 -51.97 -3.20
C THR A 301 -7.42 -52.58 -3.06
N THR A 302 -8.31 -52.32 -4.02
CA THR A 302 -9.69 -52.87 -4.04
C THR A 302 -9.74 -54.39 -4.29
N ASN A 303 -8.68 -55.01 -4.80
CA ASN A 303 -8.56 -56.47 -5.03
C ASN A 303 -7.41 -57.08 -4.19
N PRO A 304 -7.62 -57.30 -2.87
CA PRO A 304 -6.54 -57.52 -1.90
C PRO A 304 -5.85 -58.91 -1.91
N SER A 305 -6.06 -59.76 -2.92
CA SER A 305 -5.53 -61.13 -2.94
C SER A 305 -4.54 -61.44 -4.06
N THR A 306 -4.06 -60.43 -4.79
CA THR A 306 -3.09 -60.64 -5.88
C THR A 306 -1.66 -60.32 -5.43
N PRO A 307 -0.64 -61.03 -5.97
CA PRO A 307 0.78 -60.67 -5.78
C PRO A 307 1.09 -59.21 -6.14
N LEU A 308 0.33 -58.64 -7.07
CA LEU A 308 0.39 -57.23 -7.47
C LEU A 308 -0.03 -56.28 -6.34
N SER A 309 -1.02 -56.66 -5.53
CA SER A 309 -1.47 -55.88 -4.37
C SER A 309 -0.39 -55.79 -3.30
N ASN A 310 0.27 -56.90 -3.00
CA ASN A 310 1.41 -56.94 -2.08
C ASN A 310 2.63 -56.17 -2.61
N PHE A 311 2.87 -56.21 -3.92
CA PHE A 311 3.94 -55.42 -4.55
C PHE A 311 3.66 -53.91 -4.48
N ALA A 312 2.42 -53.49 -4.77
CA ALA A 312 2.03 -52.08 -4.76
C ALA A 312 1.96 -51.49 -3.33
N SER A 313 1.59 -52.29 -2.33
CA SER A 313 1.60 -51.87 -0.93
C SER A 313 3.03 -51.72 -0.39
N THR A 314 3.96 -52.57 -0.83
CA THR A 314 5.37 -52.53 -0.40
C THR A 314 6.16 -51.40 -1.09
N ASN A 315 5.84 -51.07 -2.35
CA ASN A 315 6.60 -50.10 -3.17
C ASN A 315 5.83 -48.80 -3.44
N GLY A 316 5.05 -48.32 -2.46
CA GLY A 316 4.24 -47.13 -2.60
C GLY A 316 5.05 -45.82 -2.68
N ILE A 317 4.83 -45.05 -3.75
CA ILE A 317 5.45 -43.72 -3.93
C ILE A 317 4.54 -42.64 -3.30
N SER A 318 5.12 -41.80 -2.45
CA SER A 318 4.48 -40.61 -1.91
C SER A 318 4.86 -39.37 -2.73
N TRP A 319 3.87 -38.70 -3.31
CA TRP A 319 4.06 -37.51 -4.16
C TRP A 319 3.85 -36.21 -3.39
N HIS A 320 4.75 -35.25 -3.57
CA HIS A 320 4.74 -33.94 -2.94
C HIS A 320 4.84 -32.84 -4.00
N PHE A 321 4.01 -31.81 -3.88
CA PHE A 321 3.99 -30.66 -4.79
C PHE A 321 4.49 -29.39 -4.10
N ASN A 322 5.36 -28.65 -4.78
CA ASN A 322 5.81 -27.35 -4.31
C ASN A 322 4.68 -26.30 -4.39
N PRO A 323 4.66 -25.29 -3.50
CA PRO A 323 3.72 -24.19 -3.61
C PRO A 323 3.84 -23.50 -4.98
N PRO A 324 2.72 -23.09 -5.61
CA PRO A 324 2.75 -22.41 -6.89
C PRO A 324 3.66 -21.18 -6.89
N GLY A 325 4.42 -20.97 -7.96
CA GLY A 325 5.31 -19.81 -8.09
C GLY A 325 6.51 -19.80 -7.13
N SER A 326 6.83 -20.93 -6.49
CA SER A 326 7.92 -21.05 -5.51
C SER A 326 9.03 -21.99 -6.00
N PRO A 327 9.80 -21.61 -7.05
CA PRO A 327 10.84 -22.48 -7.62
C PRO A 327 11.97 -22.82 -6.64
N HIS A 328 12.10 -22.03 -5.57
CA HIS A 328 13.10 -22.21 -4.52
C HIS A 328 12.75 -23.30 -3.49
N PHE A 329 11.55 -23.89 -3.56
CA PHE A 329 11.15 -25.00 -2.69
C PHE A 329 11.59 -26.38 -3.22
N GLY A 330 12.12 -26.45 -4.46
CA GLY A 330 12.62 -27.66 -5.13
C GLY A 330 14.05 -28.01 -4.76
#